data_AF-A0AAX2D9C2-F1
#
_entry.id   AF-A0AAX2D9C2-F1
#
_cell.length_a   1.000
_cell.length_b   1.000
_cell.length_c   1.000
_cell.angle_alpha   90.00
_cell.angle_beta   90.00
_cell.angle_gamma   90.00
#
_symmetry.space_group_name_H-M   'P 1'
#
loop_
_entity.id
_entity.type
_entity.pdbx_description
1 polymer ?
#
loop_
_entity_poly.entity_id
_entity_poly.type
_entity_poly.pdbx_seq_one_letter_code
_entity_poly.pdbx_strand_id
1 'polypeptide(L)'
;MTKPDNDHVLSSALDTLVKSPLSHANDAALERAAKAVWYSHSDLMSAAQVFLSQHSDEIEVRRAGYLLERFTRFSCVTDRRVSEVFKALELFWRLAPKQEVTSQAAVSLRKRRDELALSWGLSEGLGLKVQTLMPFQTRHYEAEQRAGLV
;
A
#
# COMPACT_ATOMS: atom_id res chain seq x y z
N MET A 1 -29.51 -8.88 -5.06
CA MET A 1 -28.41 -8.22 -4.32
C MET A 1 -27.20 -8.16 -5.23
N THR A 2 -27.00 -7.03 -5.91
CA THR A 2 -25.80 -6.76 -6.71
C THR A 2 -24.62 -6.60 -5.75
N LYS A 3 -23.67 -7.54 -5.82
CA LYS A 3 -22.34 -7.38 -5.20
C LYS A 3 -21.75 -6.08 -5.77
N PRO A 4 -21.41 -5.07 -4.96
CA PRO A 4 -20.83 -3.85 -5.50
C PRO A 4 -19.41 -4.13 -5.99
N ASP A 5 -18.98 -3.30 -6.94
CA ASP A 5 -17.69 -3.20 -7.64
C ASP A 5 -16.43 -3.37 -6.74
N ASN A 6 -16.23 -4.56 -6.17
CA ASN A 6 -15.08 -4.84 -5.31
C ASN A 6 -13.76 -4.98 -6.08
N ASP A 7 -13.83 -5.15 -7.40
CA ASP A 7 -12.66 -5.43 -8.23
C ASP A 7 -11.76 -4.19 -8.42
N HIS A 8 -12.30 -2.98 -8.20
CA HIS A 8 -11.58 -1.72 -8.40
C HIS A 8 -11.39 -0.89 -7.12
N VAL A 9 -11.73 -1.41 -5.94
CA VAL A 9 -11.58 -0.68 -4.67
C VAL A 9 -10.13 -0.28 -4.44
N LEU A 10 -9.19 -1.18 -4.73
CA LEU A 10 -7.77 -0.92 -4.55
C LEU A 10 -7.26 0.11 -5.55
N SER A 11 -7.56 -0.03 -6.85
CA SER A 11 -7.09 0.93 -7.86
C SER A 11 -7.62 2.33 -7.58
N SER A 12 -8.94 2.48 -7.34
CA SER A 12 -9.54 3.78 -7.03
C SER A 12 -9.00 4.42 -5.74
N ALA A 13 -8.71 3.61 -4.72
CA ALA A 13 -8.09 4.10 -3.49
C ALA A 13 -6.65 4.57 -3.74
N LEU A 14 -5.87 3.83 -4.54
CA LEU A 14 -4.53 4.25 -4.96
C LEU A 14 -4.57 5.53 -5.78
N ASP A 15 -5.49 5.67 -6.74
CA ASP A 15 -5.67 6.88 -7.56
C ASP A 15 -5.84 8.12 -6.68
N THR A 16 -6.56 7.99 -5.56
CA THR A 16 -6.74 9.09 -4.60
C THR A 16 -5.46 9.37 -3.82
N LEU A 17 -4.77 8.33 -3.36
CA LEU A 17 -3.62 8.46 -2.47
C LEU A 17 -2.38 9.03 -3.16
N VAL A 18 -2.18 8.73 -4.44
CA VAL A 18 -0.95 9.10 -5.16
C VAL A 18 -0.91 10.57 -5.58
N LYS A 19 -2.08 11.24 -5.64
CA LYS A 19 -2.25 12.63 -6.11
C LYS A 19 -1.73 13.69 -5.16
N SER A 20 -1.32 13.31 -3.95
CA SER A 20 -0.83 14.23 -2.94
C SER A 20 0.31 13.60 -2.15
N PRO A 21 1.09 14.39 -1.40
CA PRO A 21 2.10 13.84 -0.51
C PRO A 21 1.49 12.81 0.46
N LEU A 22 2.14 11.65 0.61
CA LEU A 22 1.71 10.55 1.47
C LEU A 22 1.63 10.96 2.95
N SER A 23 2.40 11.97 3.37
CA SER A 23 2.26 12.56 4.71
C SER A 23 0.91 13.25 4.95
N HIS A 24 0.19 13.58 3.87
CA HIS A 24 -1.14 14.19 3.86
C HIS A 24 -2.21 13.26 3.25
N ALA A 25 -1.93 11.96 3.17
CA ALA A 25 -2.85 10.98 2.59
C ALA A 25 -4.27 11.08 3.17
N ASN A 26 -5.27 10.94 2.29
CA ASN A 26 -6.66 10.86 2.71
C ASN A 26 -6.90 9.60 3.53
N ASP A 27 -7.39 9.75 4.76
CA ASP A 27 -7.52 8.64 5.72
C ASP A 27 -8.48 7.56 5.19
N ALA A 28 -9.64 7.95 4.65
CA ALA A 28 -10.61 7.00 4.11
C ALA A 28 -10.08 6.21 2.90
N ALA A 29 -9.28 6.86 2.03
CA ALA A 29 -8.64 6.17 0.92
C ALA A 29 -7.54 5.22 1.41
N LEU A 30 -6.76 5.64 2.40
CA LEU A 30 -5.69 4.83 3.00
C LEU A 30 -6.27 3.56 3.64
N GLU A 31 -7.36 3.71 4.39
CA GLU A 31 -8.08 2.58 4.96
C GLU A 31 -8.64 1.63 3.91
N ARG A 32 -9.28 2.17 2.87
CA ARG A 32 -9.83 1.36 1.77
C ARG A 32 -8.76 0.55 1.06
N ALA A 33 -7.63 1.19 0.72
CA ALA A 33 -6.49 0.51 0.09
C ALA A 33 -5.93 -0.61 0.99
N ALA A 34 -5.70 -0.30 2.28
CA ALA A 34 -5.13 -1.25 3.22
C ALA A 34 -6.06 -2.46 3.46
N LYS A 35 -7.36 -2.23 3.69
CA LYS A 35 -8.35 -3.30 3.85
C LYS A 35 -8.49 -4.14 2.58
N ALA A 36 -8.42 -3.53 1.40
CA ALA A 36 -8.41 -4.26 0.13
C ALA A 36 -7.18 -5.19 0.05
N VAL A 37 -6.01 -4.75 0.52
CA VAL A 37 -4.81 -5.61 0.56
C VAL A 37 -4.91 -6.69 1.64
N TRP A 38 -5.40 -6.40 2.83
CA TRP A 38 -5.34 -7.36 3.95
C TRP A 38 -6.47 -8.38 3.95
N TYR A 39 -7.69 -7.97 3.62
CA TYR A 39 -8.90 -8.71 3.93
C TYR A 39 -9.78 -9.03 2.72
N SER A 40 -9.57 -8.35 1.58
CA SER A 40 -10.33 -8.63 0.37
C SER A 40 -9.81 -9.88 -0.36
N HIS A 41 -10.70 -10.51 -1.12
CA HIS A 41 -10.39 -11.56 -2.09
C HIS A 41 -10.13 -11.00 -3.50
N SER A 42 -10.06 -9.68 -3.65
CA SER A 42 -9.81 -9.03 -4.93
C SER A 42 -8.44 -9.40 -5.48
N ASP A 43 -8.38 -9.55 -6.81
CA ASP A 43 -7.16 -9.81 -7.55
C ASP A 43 -6.26 -8.57 -7.56
N LEU A 44 -5.17 -8.65 -6.79
CA LEU A 44 -4.18 -7.58 -6.68
C LEU A 44 -3.44 -7.34 -8.00
N MET A 45 -3.25 -8.38 -8.83
CA MET A 45 -2.61 -8.24 -10.14
C MET A 45 -3.49 -7.41 -11.07
N SER A 46 -4.77 -7.75 -11.16
CA SER A 46 -5.75 -7.02 -11.97
C SER A 46 -5.85 -5.56 -11.51
N ALA A 47 -6.00 -5.32 -10.21
CA ALA A 47 -6.07 -3.97 -9.66
C ALA A 47 -4.80 -3.14 -9.95
N ALA A 48 -3.62 -3.76 -9.85
CA ALA A 48 -2.35 -3.11 -10.21
C ALA A 48 -2.28 -2.77 -11.71
N GLN A 49 -2.70 -3.68 -12.59
CA GLN A 49 -2.75 -3.42 -14.03
C GLN A 49 -3.69 -2.27 -14.38
N VAL A 50 -4.88 -2.24 -13.77
CA VAL A 50 -5.85 -1.14 -13.94
C VAL A 50 -5.23 0.19 -13.51
N PHE A 51 -4.64 0.25 -12.31
CA PHE A 51 -3.95 1.46 -11.84
C PHE A 51 -2.84 1.90 -12.81
N LEU A 52 -1.94 0.99 -13.19
CA LEU A 52 -0.81 1.31 -14.07
C LEU A 52 -1.23 1.68 -15.50
N SER A 53 -2.40 1.24 -15.96
CA SER A 53 -2.94 1.68 -17.26
C SER A 53 -3.38 3.15 -17.28
N GLN A 54 -3.66 3.72 -16.11
CA GLN A 54 -4.19 5.08 -15.94
C GLN A 54 -3.12 6.06 -15.43
N HIS A 55 -1.99 5.54 -14.94
CA HIS A 55 -0.93 6.31 -14.31
C HIS A 55 0.42 6.08 -15.00
N SER A 56 0.97 7.14 -15.59
CA SER A 56 2.31 7.16 -16.19
C SER A 56 3.30 8.07 -15.44
N ASP A 57 2.83 8.85 -14.47
CA ASP A 57 3.68 9.69 -13.63
C ASP A 57 4.53 8.82 -12.69
N GLU A 58 5.85 8.98 -12.76
CA GLU A 58 6.78 8.15 -12.01
C GLU A 58 6.60 8.30 -10.49
N ILE A 59 6.29 9.49 -9.99
CA ILE A 59 6.09 9.72 -8.56
C ILE A 59 4.82 9.01 -8.10
N GLU A 60 3.74 9.06 -8.89
CA GLU A 60 2.49 8.36 -8.59
C GLU A 60 2.69 6.84 -8.55
N VAL A 61 3.42 6.28 -9.53
CA VAL A 61 3.77 4.86 -9.58
C VAL A 61 4.63 4.45 -8.37
N ARG A 62 5.65 5.25 -8.02
CA ARG A 62 6.50 5.01 -6.84
C ARG A 62 5.69 5.06 -5.54
N ARG A 63 4.77 6.01 -5.39
CA ARG A 63 3.88 6.12 -4.22
C ARG A 63 2.98 4.90 -4.08
N ALA A 64 2.36 4.45 -5.17
CA ALA A 64 1.52 3.26 -5.17
C ALA A 64 2.32 1.99 -4.82
N GLY A 65 3.49 1.80 -5.44
CA GLY A 65 4.39 0.68 -5.14
C GLY A 65 4.86 0.68 -3.68
N TYR A 66 5.25 1.85 -3.16
CA TYR A 66 5.57 2.04 -1.75
C TYR A 66 4.40 1.64 -0.83
N LEU A 67 3.17 2.08 -1.13
CA LEU A 67 2.00 1.77 -0.30
C LEU A 67 1.71 0.27 -0.27
N LEU A 68 1.72 -0.39 -1.44
CA LEU A 68 1.51 -1.84 -1.54
C LEU A 68 2.54 -2.61 -0.72
N GLU A 69 3.82 -2.30 -0.87
CA GLU A 69 4.86 -2.94 -0.05
C GLU A 69 4.75 -2.57 1.42
N ARG A 70 4.34 -1.33 1.74
CA ARG A 70 4.16 -0.92 3.13
C ARG A 70 3.07 -1.73 3.81
N PHE A 71 1.99 -2.06 3.11
CA PHE A 71 0.89 -2.86 3.65
C PHE A 71 1.29 -4.30 3.99
N THR A 72 2.37 -4.84 3.41
CA THR A 72 2.86 -6.19 3.76
C THR A 72 3.66 -6.22 5.07
N ARG A 73 4.02 -5.06 5.62
CA ARG A 73 4.81 -4.96 6.87
C ARG A 73 3.95 -4.94 8.13
N PHE A 74 2.63 -5.05 8.00
CA PHE A 74 1.70 -5.09 9.13
C PHE A 74 1.42 -6.52 9.55
N SER A 75 1.32 -6.78 10.85
CA SER A 75 1.19 -8.14 11.39
C SER A 75 -0.11 -8.87 11.01
N CYS A 76 -1.13 -8.14 10.57
CA CYS A 76 -2.43 -8.69 10.21
C CYS A 76 -2.51 -9.25 8.79
N VAL A 77 -1.50 -9.01 7.96
CA VAL A 77 -1.44 -9.54 6.60
C VAL A 77 -1.07 -11.03 6.64
N THR A 78 -1.70 -11.85 5.79
CA THR A 78 -1.36 -13.26 5.67
C THR A 78 -0.23 -13.47 4.66
N ASP A 79 0.57 -14.53 4.82
CA ASP A 79 1.67 -14.86 3.89
C ASP A 79 1.19 -15.01 2.44
N ARG A 80 -0.05 -15.51 2.26
CA ARG A 80 -0.70 -15.58 0.96
C ARG A 80 -0.87 -14.18 0.36
N ARG A 81 -1.44 -13.24 1.11
CA ARG A 81 -1.63 -11.85 0.64
C ARG A 81 -0.29 -11.15 0.42
N VAL A 82 0.71 -11.40 1.25
CA VAL A 82 2.09 -10.90 1.03
C VAL A 82 2.62 -11.38 -0.32
N SER A 83 2.50 -12.67 -0.61
CA SER A 83 2.96 -13.25 -1.89
C SER A 83 2.22 -12.67 -3.09
N GLU A 84 0.90 -12.45 -2.98
CA GLU A 84 0.09 -11.82 -4.03
C GLU A 84 0.50 -10.35 -4.26
N VAL A 85 0.77 -9.60 -3.19
CA VAL A 85 1.31 -8.23 -3.29
C VAL A 85 2.66 -8.23 -4.00
N PHE A 86 3.58 -9.10 -3.61
CA PHE A 86 4.92 -9.13 -4.23
C PHE A 86 4.88 -9.48 -5.72
N LYS A 87 3.97 -10.36 -6.15
CA LYS A 87 3.71 -10.60 -7.58
C LYS A 87 3.22 -9.33 -8.29
N ALA A 88 2.30 -8.57 -7.67
CA ALA A 88 1.83 -7.31 -8.24
C ALA A 88 2.92 -6.24 -8.30
N LEU A 89 3.79 -6.19 -7.28
CA LEU A 89 4.94 -5.27 -7.23
C LEU A 89 5.94 -5.46 -8.38
N GLU A 90 6.01 -6.65 -8.98
CA GLU A 90 6.84 -6.85 -10.17
C GLU A 90 6.45 -5.92 -11.33
N LEU A 91 5.17 -5.56 -11.45
CA LEU A 91 4.72 -4.60 -12.46
C LEU A 91 5.23 -3.19 -12.16
N PHE A 92 5.21 -2.80 -10.89
CA PHE A 92 5.69 -1.50 -10.44
C PHE A 92 7.21 -1.39 -10.61
N TRP A 93 7.98 -2.42 -10.27
CA TRP A 93 9.44 -2.39 -10.41
C TRP A 93 9.92 -2.30 -11.86
N ARG A 94 9.13 -2.80 -12.82
CA ARG A 94 9.43 -2.64 -14.26
C ARG A 94 9.30 -1.18 -14.70
N LEU A 95 8.40 -0.42 -14.10
CA LEU A 95 8.11 0.98 -14.47
C LEU A 95 8.89 1.98 -13.61
N ALA A 96 9.07 1.68 -12.33
CA ALA A 96 9.79 2.48 -11.36
C ALA A 96 10.71 1.56 -10.51
N PRO A 97 11.92 1.25 -11.00
CA PRO A 97 12.87 0.43 -10.26
C PRO A 97 13.19 1.01 -8.88
N LYS A 98 13.40 0.10 -7.91
CA LYS A 98 13.90 0.49 -6.59
C LYS A 98 15.28 1.10 -6.69
N GLN A 99 15.54 2.08 -5.84
CA GLN A 99 16.83 2.71 -5.69
C GLN A 99 17.64 1.98 -4.61
N GLU A 100 18.94 1.83 -4.85
CA GLU A 100 19.85 1.35 -3.82
C GLU A 100 19.90 2.37 -2.68
N VAL A 101 19.38 1.98 -1.52
CA VAL A 101 19.52 2.78 -0.30
C VAL A 101 20.92 2.51 0.23
N THR A 102 21.86 3.39 -0.07
CA THR A 102 23.11 3.45 0.69
C THR A 102 22.74 3.83 2.12
N SER A 103 22.76 2.83 3.01
CA SER A 103 22.49 3.01 4.43
C SER A 103 23.51 3.99 4.98
N GLN A 104 23.13 5.27 5.10
CA GLN A 104 23.98 6.28 5.70
C GLN A 104 24.16 5.92 7.17
N ALA A 105 25.33 5.37 7.50
CA ALA A 105 25.74 5.10 8.87
C ALA A 105 25.60 6.39 9.69
N ALA A 106 24.91 6.30 10.83
CA ALA A 106 24.73 7.36 11.82
C ALA A 106 23.88 8.58 11.39
N VAL A 107 22.64 8.35 10.95
CA VAL A 107 21.63 9.41 10.94
C VAL A 107 21.07 9.60 12.35
N SER A 108 21.16 10.82 12.90
CA SER A 108 20.56 11.20 14.20
C SER A 108 19.10 10.74 14.27
N LEU A 109 18.61 10.23 15.41
CA LEU A 109 17.23 9.73 15.56
C LEU A 109 16.15 10.73 15.09
N ARG A 110 16.43 12.05 15.14
CA ARG A 110 15.59 13.14 14.61
C ARG A 110 15.39 13.12 13.08
N LYS A 111 16.18 12.36 12.33
CA LYS A 111 16.18 12.27 10.87
C LYS A 111 15.88 10.85 10.36
N ARG A 112 15.31 9.95 11.18
CA ARG A 112 14.84 8.64 10.71
C ARG A 112 13.79 8.85 9.61
N ARG A 113 14.24 8.70 8.36
CA ARG A 113 13.40 8.67 7.18
C ARG A 113 12.92 7.24 7.00
N ASP A 114 11.72 7.09 6.42
CA ASP A 114 11.20 5.77 6.10
C ASP A 114 12.11 5.14 5.03
N GLU A 115 12.95 4.19 5.43
CA GLU A 115 13.90 3.51 4.53
C GLU A 115 13.18 2.82 3.37
N LEU A 116 11.93 2.36 3.58
CA LEU A 116 11.12 1.82 2.50
C LEU A 116 10.80 2.90 1.47
N ALA A 117 10.36 4.08 1.92
CA ALA A 117 10.09 5.20 1.02
C ALA A 117 11.35 5.58 0.21
N LEU A 118 12.51 5.65 0.87
CA LEU A 118 13.78 5.91 0.21
C LEU A 118 14.12 4.84 -0.84
N SER A 119 13.90 3.56 -0.54
CA SER A 119 14.13 2.48 -1.52
C SER A 119 13.21 2.56 -2.73
N TRP A 120 12.04 3.18 -2.58
CA TRP A 120 11.13 3.49 -3.67
C TRP A 120 11.45 4.83 -4.36
N GLY A 121 12.54 5.51 -3.99
CA GLY A 121 12.94 6.80 -4.53
C GLY A 121 12.08 7.97 -4.07
N LEU A 122 11.33 7.81 -2.97
CA LEU A 122 10.47 8.84 -2.40
C LEU A 122 11.22 9.61 -1.31
N SER A 123 11.01 10.92 -1.27
CA SER A 123 11.51 11.79 -0.20
C SER A 123 10.61 11.80 1.05
N GLU A 124 9.44 11.17 0.95
CA GLU A 124 8.41 11.10 1.99
C GLU A 124 7.76 9.70 2.06
N GLY A 125 7.29 9.34 3.24
CA GLY A 125 6.43 8.17 3.48
C GLY A 125 5.14 8.60 4.18
N LEU A 126 4.41 7.64 4.76
CA LEU A 126 3.15 7.93 5.46
C LEU A 126 3.31 8.83 6.71
N GLY A 127 4.49 8.86 7.34
CA GLY A 127 4.69 9.60 8.58
C GLY A 127 3.66 9.17 9.65
N LEU A 128 2.95 10.14 10.23
CA LEU A 128 1.90 9.87 11.23
C LEU A 128 0.62 9.26 10.64
N LYS A 129 0.39 9.34 9.33
CA LYS A 129 -0.79 8.75 8.67
C LYS A 129 -0.87 7.23 8.80
N VAL A 130 0.26 6.58 9.09
CA VAL A 130 0.28 5.16 9.43
C VAL A 130 -0.58 4.83 10.65
N GLN A 131 -0.84 5.79 11.55
CA GLN A 131 -1.64 5.58 12.76
C GLN A 131 -3.13 5.33 12.45
N THR A 132 -3.64 5.88 11.34
CA THR A 132 -5.00 5.62 10.83
C THR A 132 -5.24 4.13 10.63
N LEU A 133 -4.18 3.36 10.38
CA LEU A 133 -4.24 1.92 10.10
C LEU A 133 -4.19 1.04 11.35
N MET A 134 -3.89 1.58 12.53
CA MET A 134 -3.70 0.80 13.76
C MET A 134 -4.95 0.06 14.24
N PRO A 135 -6.17 0.64 14.19
CA PRO A 135 -7.37 -0.07 14.63
C PRO A 135 -7.65 -1.37 13.87
N PHE A 136 -7.20 -1.45 12.61
CA PHE A 136 -7.48 -2.55 11.70
C PHE A 136 -6.46 -3.69 11.77
N GLN A 137 -5.47 -3.61 12.67
CA GLN A 137 -4.46 -4.66 12.87
C GLN A 137 -4.78 -5.59 14.05
N THR A 138 -5.92 -5.37 14.71
CA THR A 138 -6.27 -6.16 15.90
C THR A 138 -6.76 -7.54 15.50
N ARG A 139 -6.39 -8.56 16.29
CA ARG A 139 -6.91 -9.92 16.12
C ARG A 139 -8.44 -9.98 16.16
N HIS A 140 -9.06 -9.07 16.91
CA HIS A 140 -10.52 -8.95 16.96
C HIS A 140 -11.09 -8.52 15.60
N TYR A 141 -10.56 -7.45 15.02
CA TYR A 141 -10.95 -6.99 13.69
C TYR A 141 -10.72 -8.08 12.64
N GLU A 142 -9.58 -8.77 12.67
CA GLU A 142 -9.31 -9.91 11.78
C GLU A 142 -10.38 -11.01 11.88
N ALA A 143 -10.82 -11.34 13.10
CA ALA A 143 -11.84 -12.34 13.33
C ALA A 143 -13.20 -11.90 12.80
N GLU A 144 -13.59 -10.63 13.02
CA GLU A 144 -14.82 -10.05 12.47
C GLU A 144 -14.83 -10.07 10.94
N GLN A 145 -13.72 -9.69 10.30
CA GLN A 145 -13.62 -9.72 8.84
C GLN A 145 -13.72 -11.15 8.30
N ARG A 146 -13.11 -12.14 8.96
CA ARG A 146 -13.23 -13.56 8.57
C ARG A 146 -14.64 -14.10 8.78
N ALA A 147 -15.32 -13.72 9.86
CA ALA A 147 -16.67 -14.17 10.18
C ALA A 147 -17.72 -13.57 9.21
N GLY A 148 -17.53 -12.35 8.74
CA GLY A 148 -18.40 -11.72 7.74
C GLY A 148 -18.22 -12.24 6.31
N LEU A 149 -17.25 -13.12 6.07
CA LEU A 149 -16.98 -13.77 4.77
C LEU A 149 -17.53 -15.20 4.68
N VAL A 150 -18.16 -15.71 5.75
CA VAL A 150 -18.81 -17.03 5.83
C VAL A 150 -20.30 -16.91 5.52
#